data_AF-E9HXJ1-F1
#
_entry.id   AF-E9HXJ1-F1
#
_cell.length_a   1.000
_cell.length_b   1.000
_cell.length_c   1.000
_cell.angle_alpha   90.00
_cell.angle_beta   90.00
_cell.angle_gamma   90.00
#
_symmetry.space_group_name_H-M   'P 1'
#
loop_
_entity.id
_entity.type
_entity.pdbx_description
1 polymer ?
#
loop_
_entity_poly.entity_id
_entity_poly.type
_entity_poly.pdbx_seq_one_letter_code
_entity_poly.pdbx_strand_id
1 'polypeptide(L)'
;MNGDPQSNEMLGILDGSAVNDTKDIYKVQCFPLYSILLAIGRTHVDYFGLDVEGSEYKILKTIPWHKIYVQTLTVEWNHTPEGEPAISRLMEGNNFIKFGMFSMPYSREVVFVQDFLYGFRIFEDEDY
;
A
#
# COMPACT_ATOMS: atom_id res chain seq x y z
N MET A 1 -12.22 47.71 -38.27
CA MET A 1 -11.60 46.38 -38.42
C MET A 1 -10.09 46.57 -38.34
N ASN A 2 -9.53 46.04 -37.25
CA ASN A 2 -8.19 45.48 -37.02
C ASN A 2 -6.94 46.12 -37.66
N GLY A 3 -5.97 46.40 -36.79
CA GLY A 3 -4.55 46.52 -37.13
C GLY A 3 -3.74 47.18 -36.03
N ASP A 4 -3.38 46.40 -35.00
CA ASP A 4 -2.55 46.79 -33.85
C ASP A 4 -1.14 47.26 -34.28
N PRO A 5 -0.55 48.29 -33.67
CA PRO A 5 0.82 48.72 -33.95
C PRO A 5 1.84 47.98 -33.07
N GLN A 6 2.87 47.45 -33.71
CA GLN A 6 4.11 47.02 -33.05
C GLN A 6 4.85 48.24 -32.48
N SER A 7 5.18 48.19 -31.19
CA SER A 7 6.53 48.39 -30.63
C SER A 7 6.45 48.73 -29.14
N ASN A 8 7.25 48.04 -28.32
CA ASN A 8 8.15 48.68 -27.35
C ASN A 8 9.05 47.63 -26.68
N GLU A 9 10.36 47.86 -26.80
CA GLU A 9 11.42 47.15 -26.09
C GLU A 9 11.48 47.57 -24.60
N MET A 10 11.74 46.55 -23.77
CA MET A 10 12.63 46.50 -22.59
C MET A 10 12.43 47.49 -21.42
N LEU A 11 12.04 46.97 -20.25
CA LEU A 11 12.90 46.80 -19.05
C LEU A 11 12.04 46.40 -17.84
N GLY A 12 12.44 45.35 -17.12
CA GLY A 12 11.81 44.95 -15.87
C GLY A 12 12.35 43.61 -15.37
N ILE A 13 13.61 43.58 -14.95
CA ILE A 13 14.16 42.53 -14.10
C ILE A 13 13.37 42.54 -12.79
N LEU A 14 12.68 41.45 -12.45
CA LEU A 14 12.51 41.00 -11.08
C LEU A 14 12.57 39.47 -11.06
N ASP A 15 13.68 39.02 -10.50
CA ASP A 15 13.93 37.81 -9.74
C ASP A 15 12.77 36.81 -9.58
N GLY A 16 13.06 35.57 -9.95
CA GLY A 16 12.14 34.46 -9.89
C GLY A 16 12.77 33.28 -10.59
N SER A 17 13.87 32.79 -10.02
CA SER A 17 14.45 31.48 -10.33
C SER A 17 13.33 30.49 -10.64
N ALA A 18 13.24 30.06 -11.90
CA ALA A 18 12.43 28.92 -12.26
C ALA A 18 12.87 27.77 -11.36
N VAL A 19 12.05 27.45 -10.36
CA VAL A 19 12.27 26.29 -9.51
C VAL A 19 12.08 25.10 -10.43
N ASN A 20 13.17 24.64 -11.03
CA ASN A 20 13.26 23.30 -11.59
C ASN A 20 13.10 22.36 -10.40
N ASP A 21 11.86 21.94 -10.14
CA ASP A 21 11.52 20.90 -9.19
C ASP A 21 12.01 19.56 -9.75
N THR A 22 13.33 19.39 -9.78
CA THR A 22 13.95 18.11 -10.12
C THR A 22 13.68 17.19 -8.95
N LYS A 23 12.63 16.38 -9.08
CA LYS A 23 12.33 15.29 -8.16
C LYS A 23 13.58 14.40 -8.07
N ASP A 24 14.30 14.48 -6.94
CA ASP A 24 15.47 13.65 -6.73
C ASP A 24 15.03 12.18 -6.63
N ILE A 25 15.47 11.36 -7.57
CA ILE A 25 15.17 9.94 -7.60
C ILE A 25 16.31 9.20 -6.89
N TYR A 26 16.01 8.61 -5.74
CA TYR A 26 16.96 7.80 -4.99
C TYR A 26 16.74 6.31 -5.24
N LYS A 27 17.83 5.60 -5.57
CA LYS A 27 17.81 4.14 -5.58
C LYS A 27 18.06 3.64 -4.16
N VAL A 28 17.10 2.88 -3.63
CA VAL A 28 17.20 2.26 -2.31
C VAL A 28 17.26 0.74 -2.42
N GLN A 29 17.85 0.10 -1.41
CA GLN A 29 17.83 -1.35 -1.29
C GLN A 29 16.55 -1.78 -0.57
N CYS A 30 15.78 -2.68 -1.19
CA CYS A 30 14.60 -3.30 -0.58
C CYS A 30 14.88 -4.77 -0.29
N PHE A 31 14.29 -5.28 0.80
CA PHE A 31 14.31 -6.70 1.15
C PHE A 31 12.88 -7.20 1.35
N PRO A 32 12.56 -8.46 0.98
CA PRO A 32 11.28 -9.04 1.31
C PRO A 32 11.08 -9.10 2.83
N LEU A 33 9.85 -8.88 3.30
CA LEU A 33 9.48 -8.98 4.71
C LEU A 33 9.96 -10.31 5.33
N TYR A 34 9.77 -11.42 4.61
CA TYR A 34 10.19 -12.74 5.08
C TYR A 34 11.70 -12.81 5.37
N SER A 35 12.55 -12.19 4.56
CA SER A 35 13.99 -12.16 4.80
C SER A 35 14.35 -11.38 6.06
N ILE A 36 13.67 -10.26 6.32
CA ILE A 36 13.85 -9.44 7.53
C ILE A 36 13.44 -10.24 8.77
N LEU A 37 12.28 -10.90 8.72
CA LEU A 37 11.77 -11.74 9.80
C LEU A 37 12.72 -12.89 10.16
N LEU A 38 13.25 -13.59 9.14
CA LEU A 38 14.26 -14.64 9.35
C LEU A 38 15.55 -14.10 10.01
N ALA A 39 16.01 -12.92 9.60
CA ALA A 39 17.23 -12.32 10.16
C ALA A 39 17.12 -12.03 11.66
N ILE A 40 15.91 -11.77 12.17
CA ILE A 40 15.64 -11.55 13.60
C ILE A 40 15.12 -12.80 14.32
N GLY A 41 15.11 -13.96 13.65
CA GLY A 41 14.64 -15.23 14.24
C GLY A 41 13.15 -15.24 14.58
N ARG A 42 12.33 -14.54 13.81
CA ARG A 42 10.87 -14.48 14.00
C ARG A 42 10.14 -14.93 12.75
N THR A 43 8.99 -15.57 12.95
CA THR A 43 8.01 -15.88 11.89
C THR A 43 6.58 -15.60 12.34
N HIS A 44 6.39 -15.17 13.58
CA HIS A 44 5.11 -14.82 14.17
C HIS A 44 5.09 -13.31 14.42
N VAL A 45 4.04 -12.65 13.96
CA VAL A 45 3.85 -11.20 14.05
C VAL A 45 2.43 -10.95 14.55
N ASP A 46 2.28 -10.33 15.71
CA ASP A 46 0.95 -10.06 16.27
C ASP A 46 0.21 -8.98 15.46
N TYR A 47 0.96 -7.98 14.98
CA TYR A 47 0.42 -6.88 14.20
C TYR A 47 1.37 -6.44 13.09
N PHE A 48 0.86 -6.32 11.87
CA PHE A 48 1.57 -5.81 10.71
C PHE A 48 0.76 -4.68 10.07
N GLY A 49 1.30 -3.45 10.09
CA GLY A 49 0.75 -2.32 9.33
C GLY A 49 1.53 -2.13 8.03
N LEU A 50 0.83 -2.07 6.90
CA LEU A 50 1.41 -1.86 5.58
C LEU A 50 0.89 -0.56 4.97
N ASP A 51 1.79 0.43 4.93
CA ASP A 51 1.57 1.74 4.33
C ASP A 51 2.89 2.16 3.66
N VAL A 52 2.92 2.10 2.32
CA VAL A 52 4.12 2.41 1.51
C VAL A 52 3.79 3.34 0.35
N GLU A 53 2.67 4.04 0.44
CA GLU A 53 2.22 5.06 -0.52
C GLU A 53 2.08 4.53 -1.96
N GLY A 54 1.46 3.36 -2.13
CA GLY A 54 0.93 2.88 -3.42
C GLY A 54 1.53 1.58 -3.99
N SER A 55 2.29 0.82 -3.17
CA SER A 55 2.86 -0.49 -3.57
C SER A 55 2.35 -1.66 -2.72
N GLU A 56 1.31 -1.45 -1.92
CA GLU A 56 0.78 -2.38 -0.93
C GLU A 56 0.40 -3.71 -1.58
N TYR A 57 -0.47 -3.68 -2.60
CA TYR A 57 -0.91 -4.89 -3.31
C TYR A 57 0.26 -5.70 -3.90
N LYS A 58 1.28 -5.03 -4.42
CA LYS A 58 2.46 -5.69 -4.99
C LYS A 58 3.30 -6.36 -3.91
N ILE A 59 3.48 -5.70 -2.76
CA ILE A 59 4.20 -6.26 -1.61
C ILE A 59 3.46 -7.49 -1.07
N LEU A 60 2.15 -7.40 -0.85
CA LEU A 60 1.34 -8.50 -0.31
C LEU A 60 1.45 -9.78 -1.16
N LYS A 61 1.53 -9.65 -2.50
CA LYS A 61 1.76 -10.80 -3.40
C LYS A 61 3.12 -11.48 -3.24
N THR A 62 4.11 -10.78 -2.70
CA THR A 62 5.47 -11.35 -2.52
C THR A 62 5.64 -12.07 -1.20
N ILE A 63 4.71 -11.89 -0.25
CA ILE A 63 4.82 -12.46 1.08
C ILE A 63 4.47 -13.95 1.02
N PRO A 64 5.35 -14.85 1.49
CA PRO A 64 5.05 -16.27 1.56
C PRO A 64 4.20 -16.55 2.81
N TRP A 65 2.89 -16.30 2.72
CA TRP A 65 1.94 -16.42 3.85
C TRP A 65 1.92 -17.80 4.52
N HIS A 66 2.33 -18.86 3.84
CA HIS A 66 2.49 -20.20 4.42
C HIS A 66 3.74 -20.37 5.31
N LYS A 67 4.65 -19.38 5.35
CA LYS A 67 5.91 -19.43 6.12
C LYS A 67 5.93 -18.47 7.32
N ILE A 68 4.95 -17.58 7.40
CA ILE A 68 4.82 -16.62 8.50
C ILE A 68 3.39 -16.63 9.01
N TYR A 69 3.21 -16.25 10.27
CA TYR A 69 1.90 -16.05 10.86
C TYR A 69 1.76 -14.58 11.24
N VAL A 70 0.71 -13.93 10.75
CA VAL A 70 0.38 -12.54 11.07
C VAL A 70 -1.02 -12.54 11.68
N GLN A 71 -1.18 -12.17 12.95
CA GLN A 71 -2.50 -12.25 13.61
C GLN A 71 -3.45 -11.15 13.12
N THR A 72 -2.98 -9.90 13.05
CA THR A 72 -3.76 -8.76 12.55
C THR A 72 -2.94 -7.97 11.55
N LEU A 73 -3.56 -7.59 10.45
CA LEU A 73 -2.95 -6.84 9.36
C LEU A 73 -3.81 -5.61 9.06
N THR A 74 -3.19 -4.43 8.94
CA THR A 74 -3.85 -3.28 8.33
C THR A 74 -3.11 -2.85 7.08
N VAL A 75 -3.88 -2.50 6.04
CA VAL A 75 -3.34 -2.13 4.73
C VAL A 75 -3.95 -0.83 4.29
N GLU A 76 -3.09 0.16 4.02
CA GLU A 76 -3.46 1.40 3.36
C GLU A 76 -3.92 1.11 1.92
N TRP A 77 -4.92 1.84 1.42
CA TRP A 77 -5.41 1.63 0.05
C TRP A 77 -5.72 2.92 -0.72
N ASN A 78 -5.49 4.07 -0.10
CA ASN A 78 -5.74 5.39 -0.68
C ASN A 78 -4.84 5.64 -1.90
N HIS A 79 -3.60 5.15 -1.85
CA HIS A 79 -2.60 5.31 -2.91
C HIS A 79 -2.37 4.06 -3.77
N THR A 80 -2.97 2.92 -3.42
CA THR A 80 -2.84 1.67 -4.19
C THR A 80 -3.67 1.70 -5.48
N PRO A 81 -3.07 1.62 -6.68
CA PRO A 81 -3.80 1.64 -7.96
C PRO A 81 -4.80 0.49 -8.14
N GLU A 82 -4.50 -0.67 -7.55
CA GLU A 82 -5.36 -1.85 -7.59
C GLU A 82 -6.62 -1.70 -6.72
N GLY A 83 -6.59 -0.80 -5.74
CA GLY A 83 -7.70 -0.47 -4.84
C GLY A 83 -8.01 -1.54 -3.79
N GLU A 84 -8.82 -1.14 -2.81
CA GLU A 84 -9.21 -1.98 -1.68
C GLU A 84 -9.85 -3.34 -2.07
N PRO A 85 -10.73 -3.45 -3.08
CA PRO A 85 -11.33 -4.74 -3.44
C PRO A 85 -10.32 -5.76 -3.98
N ALA A 86 -9.20 -5.31 -4.54
CA ALA A 86 -8.13 -6.22 -4.98
C ALA A 86 -7.31 -6.71 -3.77
N ILE A 87 -7.00 -5.81 -2.83
CA ILE A 87 -6.34 -6.15 -1.57
C ILE A 87 -7.18 -7.17 -0.80
N SER A 88 -8.47 -6.91 -0.60
CA SER A 88 -9.36 -7.82 0.15
C SER A 88 -9.43 -9.21 -0.46
N ARG A 89 -9.61 -9.32 -1.78
CA ARG A 89 -9.60 -10.63 -2.47
C ARG A 89 -8.28 -11.37 -2.33
N LEU A 90 -7.15 -10.66 -2.38
CA LEU A 90 -5.84 -11.26 -2.17
C LEU A 90 -5.68 -11.78 -0.74
N MET A 91 -6.12 -11.02 0.25
CA MET A 91 -5.99 -11.40 1.66
C MET A 91 -6.93 -12.56 2.02
N GLU A 92 -8.18 -12.53 1.54
CA GLU A 92 -9.14 -13.63 1.68
C GLU A 92 -8.59 -14.93 1.09
N GLY A 93 -7.95 -14.86 -0.09
CA GLY A 93 -7.26 -16.01 -0.69
C GLY A 93 -6.04 -16.52 0.09
N ASN A 94 -5.57 -15.78 1.10
CA ASN A 94 -4.48 -16.17 2.00
C ASN A 94 -4.96 -16.42 3.44
N ASN A 95 -6.22 -16.82 3.61
CA ASN A 95 -6.84 -17.16 4.90
C ASN A 95 -6.91 -15.99 5.89
N PHE A 96 -7.19 -14.78 5.40
CA PHE A 96 -7.55 -13.65 6.25
C PHE A 96 -9.03 -13.32 6.11
N ILE A 97 -9.64 -12.90 7.23
CA ILE A 97 -10.98 -12.35 7.26
C ILE A 97 -10.87 -10.82 7.26
N LYS A 98 -11.58 -10.15 6.37
CA LYS A 98 -11.78 -8.70 6.45
C LYS A 98 -12.64 -8.37 7.68
N PHE A 99 -12.02 -7.77 8.69
CA PHE A 99 -12.67 -7.43 9.94
C PHE A 99 -13.39 -6.08 9.88
N GLY A 100 -12.80 -5.11 9.16
CA GLY A 100 -13.36 -3.77 9.07
C GLY A 100 -12.52 -2.84 8.20
N MET A 101 -12.92 -1.57 8.16
CA MET A 101 -12.20 -0.51 7.45
C MET A 101 -12.26 0.79 8.24
N PHE A 102 -11.19 1.57 8.18
CA PHE A 102 -11.14 2.94 8.70
C PHE A 102 -11.05 3.92 7.54
N SER A 103 -11.81 5.01 7.62
CA SER A 103 -11.75 6.11 6.67
C SER A 103 -11.68 7.42 7.44
N MET A 104 -10.48 7.97 7.52
CA MET A 104 -10.15 9.23 8.16
C MET A 104 -9.82 10.28 7.07
N PRO A 105 -9.75 11.59 7.40
CA PRO A 105 -9.51 12.64 6.40
C PRO A 105 -8.25 12.44 5.53
N TYR A 106 -7.24 11.72 6.02
CA TYR A 106 -5.96 11.53 5.34
C TYR A 106 -5.53 10.07 5.19
N SER A 107 -6.24 9.12 5.79
CA SER A 107 -5.87 7.71 5.75
C SER A 107 -7.10 6.85 5.55
N ARG A 108 -6.94 5.82 4.73
CA ARG A 108 -7.92 4.77 4.56
C ARG A 108 -7.22 3.44 4.69
N GLU A 109 -7.68 2.65 5.65
CA GLU A 109 -7.11 1.34 5.93
C GLU A 109 -8.20 0.28 5.91
N VAL A 110 -7.84 -0.91 5.45
CA VAL A 110 -8.63 -2.13 5.64
C VAL A 110 -7.94 -2.99 6.69
N VAL A 111 -8.74 -3.55 7.59
CA VAL A 111 -8.30 -4.38 8.71
C VAL A 111 -8.61 -5.83 8.41
N PHE A 112 -7.61 -6.69 8.54
CA PHE A 112 -7.70 -8.12 8.39
C PHE A 112 -7.26 -8.84 9.66
N VAL A 113 -7.93 -9.95 9.96
CA VAL A 113 -7.55 -10.87 11.05
C VAL A 113 -7.32 -12.24 10.45
N GLN A 114 -6.28 -12.94 10.90
CA GLN A 114 -6.01 -14.29 10.43
C GLN A 114 -7.17 -15.23 10.75
N ASP A 115 -7.58 -15.99 9.75
CA ASP A 115 -8.64 -16.96 9.88
C ASP A 115 -8.14 -18.26 10.53
N PHE A 116 -8.00 -18.23 11.85
CA PHE A 116 -7.66 -19.43 12.62
C PHE A 116 -8.79 -20.46 12.68
N LEU A 117 -10.00 -20.11 12.22
CA LEU A 117 -11.17 -20.98 12.19
C LEU A 117 -11.43 -21.62 10.82
N TYR A 118 -10.69 -21.26 9.78
CA TYR A 118 -10.88 -21.77 8.42
C TYR A 118 -10.97 -23.30 8.40
N GLY A 119 -10.02 -23.95 9.07
CA GLY A 119 -9.97 -25.40 9.18
C GLY A 119 -11.17 -26.01 9.90
N PHE A 120 -11.84 -25.31 10.82
CA PHE A 120 -13.01 -25.84 11.51
C PHE A 120 -14.29 -25.73 10.67
N ARG A 121 -14.41 -24.70 9.82
CA ARG A 121 -15.59 -24.51 8.96
C ARG A 121 -15.70 -25.54 7.83
N ILE A 122 -14.57 -25.93 7.24
CA ILE A 122 -14.56 -26.94 6.17
C ILE A 122 -15.03 -28.33 6.62
N PHE A 123 -14.94 -28.65 7.91
CA PHE A 123 -15.41 -29.95 8.44
C PHE A 123 -16.90 -29.95 8.80
N GLU A 124 -17.54 -28.79 9.00
CA GLU A 124 -19.00 -28.74 9.24
C GLU A 124 -19.80 -28.96 7.95
N ASP A 125 -19.24 -28.62 6.78
CA ASP A 125 -19.93 -28.72 5.49
C ASP A 125 -19.83 -30.12 4.83
N GLU A 126 -18.97 -31.03 5.34
CA GLU A 126 -18.81 -32.41 4.83
C GLU A 126 -19.67 -33.44 5.57
N ASP A 127 -20.30 -33.06 6.70
CA ASP A 127 -21.11 -33.94 7.55
C ASP A 127 -22.64 -33.89 7.21
N TYR A 128 -23.03 -33.35 6.06
CA TYR A 128 -24.42 -33.25 5.59
C TYR A 128 -24.68 -33.87 4.21
#